data_AF-A0A4U0Z5T8-F1
#
_entry.id   AF-A0A4U0Z5T8-F1
#
_cell.length_a   1.000
_cell.length_b   1.000
_cell.length_c   1.000
_cell.angle_alpha   90.00
_cell.angle_beta   90.00
_cell.angle_gamma   90.00
#
_symmetry.space_group_name_H-M   'P 1'
#
loop_
_entity.id
_entity.type
_entity.pdbx_description
1 polymer ?
#
loop_
_entity_poly.entity_id
_entity_poly.type
_entity_poly.pdbx_seq_one_letter_code
_entity_poly.pdbx_strand_id
1 'polypeptide(L)' 'CPCARRPAAPAAATEEDPRQRFRRALEMERAIERGDQITREQRKWLAGYQTSSEYRSELMLWRVHGDQMFG' A
#
# COMPACT_ATOMS: atom_id res chain seq x y z
N CYS A 1 28.41 -29.88 -7.96
CA CYS A 1 27.11 -29.20 -8.15
C CYS A 1 26.18 -29.54 -6.99
N PRO A 2 25.59 -28.52 -6.36
CA PRO A 2 24.13 -28.45 -6.42
C PRO A 2 23.67 -27.04 -6.86
N CYS A 3 22.93 -27.01 -7.96
CA CYS A 3 22.10 -25.88 -8.35
C CYS A 3 20.94 -25.78 -7.35
N ALA A 4 20.87 -24.69 -6.58
CA ALA A 4 19.72 -24.41 -5.73
C ALA A 4 19.28 -22.95 -5.90
N ARG A 5 18.42 -22.78 -6.92
CA ARG A 5 17.19 -21.98 -6.94
C ARG A 5 17.24 -20.56 -6.39
N ARG A 6 17.31 -19.60 -7.32
CA ARG A 6 17.03 -18.19 -7.11
C ARG A 6 15.51 -17.99 -7.00
N PRO A 7 14.93 -17.50 -5.89
CA PRO A 7 13.64 -16.85 -5.95
C PRO A 7 13.88 -15.43 -6.47
N ALA A 8 13.25 -15.10 -7.60
CA ALA A 8 13.15 -13.73 -8.08
C ALA A 8 12.36 -12.93 -7.06
N ALA A 9 13.03 -12.05 -6.30
CA ALA A 9 12.33 -10.94 -5.68
C ALA A 9 11.95 -9.97 -6.82
N PRO A 10 10.66 -9.59 -6.94
CA PRO A 10 10.23 -8.72 -8.02
C PRO A 10 10.98 -7.40 -7.94
N ALA A 11 11.53 -7.01 -9.10
CA ALA A 11 12.04 -5.67 -9.32
C ALA A 11 10.89 -4.68 -9.12
N ALA A 12 10.91 -3.94 -8.02
CA ALA A 12 10.10 -2.74 -7.82
C ALA A 12 10.97 -1.71 -7.09
N ALA A 13 12.08 -1.36 -7.72
CA ALA A 13 13.00 -0.35 -7.22
C ALA A 13 13.24 0.68 -8.32
N THR A 14 12.18 1.36 -8.78
CA THR A 14 12.27 2.64 -9.48
C THR A 14 10.85 3.19 -9.64
N GLU A 15 10.67 4.48 -9.34
CA GLU A 15 9.39 5.18 -9.15
C GLU A 15 8.79 4.96 -7.75
N GLU A 16 8.62 6.05 -7.02
CA GLU A 16 7.91 6.09 -5.75
C GLU A 16 6.43 5.88 -6.06
N ASP A 17 6.09 4.62 -6.36
CA ASP A 17 4.86 4.23 -7.04
C ASP A 17 3.65 4.64 -6.18
N PRO A 18 2.61 5.25 -6.77
CA PRO A 18 1.36 5.56 -6.07
C PRO A 18 0.88 4.39 -5.21
N ARG A 19 1.08 3.15 -5.69
CA ARG A 19 0.76 1.91 -4.98
C ARG A 19 1.46 1.75 -3.64
N GLN A 20 2.69 2.24 -3.48
CA GLN A 20 3.38 2.20 -2.19
C GLN A 20 2.75 3.16 -1.19
N ARG A 21 2.34 4.36 -1.65
CA ARG A 21 1.62 5.33 -0.80
C ARG A 21 0.26 4.76 -0.40
N PHE A 22 -0.46 4.14 -1.33
CA PHE A 22 -1.74 3.49 -1.04
C PHE A 22 -1.59 2.28 -0.11
N ARG A 23 -0.55 1.46 -0.29
CA ARG A 23 -0.22 0.39 0.67
C ARG A 23 0.00 0.94 2.07
N ARG A 24 0.76 2.03 2.19
CA ARG A 24 0.97 2.70 3.49
C ARG A 24 -0.35 3.20 4.09
N ALA A 25 -1.25 3.74 3.28
CA ALA A 25 -2.59 4.15 3.72
C ALA A 25 -3.40 2.94 4.23
N LEU A 26 -3.41 1.82 3.50
CA LEU A 26 -4.09 0.59 3.91
C LEU A 26 -3.51 -0.01 5.19
N GLU A 27 -2.18 0.04 5.36
CA GLU A 27 -1.56 -0.41 6.60
C GLU A 27 -1.97 0.44 7.79
N MET A 28 -2.10 1.76 7.61
CA MET A 28 -2.64 2.64 8.65
C MET A 28 -4.11 2.32 8.93
N GLU A 29 -4.95 2.10 7.91
CA GLU A 29 -6.35 1.73 8.10
C GLU A 29 -6.50 0.38 8.81
N ARG A 30 -5.71 -0.64 8.44
CA ARG A 30 -5.65 -1.92 9.15
C ARG A 30 -5.09 -1.77 10.57
N ALA A 31 -4.15 -0.85 10.80
CA ALA A 31 -3.66 -0.55 12.15
C ALA A 31 -4.80 0.03 13.01
N ILE A 32 -5.56 1.00 12.49
CA ILE A 32 -6.75 1.55 13.18
C ILE A 32 -7.79 0.45 13.45
N GLU A 33 -8.09 -0.40 12.47
CA GLU A 33 -9.08 -1.48 12.60
C GLU A 33 -8.67 -2.52 13.66
N ARG A 34 -7.37 -2.82 13.76
CA ARG A 34 -6.80 -3.68 14.82
C ARG A 34 -6.75 -3.00 16.20
N GLY A 35 -7.14 -1.73 16.31
CA GLY A 35 -7.05 -0.94 17.54
C GLY A 35 -5.66 -0.41 17.84
N ASP A 36 -4.75 -0.44 16.86
CA ASP A 36 -3.39 0.07 16.98
C ASP A 36 -3.37 1.60 16.85
N GLN A 37 -2.51 2.25 17.63
CA GLN A 37 -2.48 3.71 17.72
C GLN A 37 -1.58 4.31 16.64
N ILE A 38 -2.17 4.76 15.55
CA ILE A 38 -1.44 5.58 14.57
C ILE A 38 -1.17 6.99 15.12
N THR A 39 0.01 7.53 14.81
CA THR A 39 0.41 8.88 15.25
C THR A 39 -0.48 9.95 14.60
N ARG A 40 -0.62 11.12 15.25
CA ARG A 40 -1.36 12.28 14.69
C ARG A 40 -0.88 12.66 13.28
N GLU A 41 0.42 12.56 13.04
CA GLU A 41 1.04 12.89 11.75
C GLU A 41 0.60 11.92 10.64
N GLN A 42 0.46 10.64 10.97
CA GLN A 42 -0.06 9.61 10.07
C GLN A 42 -1.54 9.83 9.75
N ARG A 43 -2.37 10.21 10.73
CA ARG A 43 -3.76 10.61 10.47
C ARG A 43 -3.87 11.82 9.56
N LYS A 44 -3.07 12.85 9.82
CA LYS A 44 -3.07 14.08 9.01
C LYS A 44 -2.63 13.77 7.57
N TRP A 45 -1.61 12.93 7.43
CA TRP A 45 -1.16 12.45 6.13
C TRP A 45 -2.26 11.63 5.42
N LEU A 46 -2.90 10.68 6.11
CA LEU A 46 -3.97 9.85 5.57
C LEU A 46 -5.14 10.72 5.08
N ALA A 47 -5.58 11.69 5.90
CA ALA A 47 -6.64 12.62 5.52
C ALA A 47 -6.27 13.47 4.30
N GLY A 48 -5.02 13.94 4.20
CA GLY A 48 -4.55 14.67 3.03
C GLY A 48 -4.48 13.77 1.78
N TYR A 49 -3.93 12.58 1.91
CA TYR A 49 -3.77 11.65 0.80
C TYR A 49 -5.10 11.11 0.28
N GLN A 50 -6.10 10.87 1.15
CA GLN A 50 -7.47 10.51 0.75
C GLN A 50 -8.15 11.57 -0.13
N THR A 51 -7.75 12.84 -0.03
CA THR A 51 -8.31 13.92 -0.85
C THR A 51 -7.70 13.99 -2.26
N SER A 52 -6.55 13.35 -2.49
CA SER A 52 -5.87 13.34 -3.78
C SER A 52 -6.56 12.45 -4.81
N SER A 53 -6.50 12.86 -6.08
CA SER A 53 -7.01 12.07 -7.21
C SER A 53 -6.29 10.73 -7.39
N GLU A 54 -5.04 10.62 -6.94
CA GLU A 54 -4.26 9.38 -6.90
C GLU A 54 -4.96 8.33 -6.03
N TYR A 55 -5.26 8.67 -4.77
CA TYR A 55 -5.95 7.76 -3.84
C TYR A 55 -7.30 7.32 -4.39
N ARG A 56 -8.06 8.20 -5.05
CA ARG A 56 -9.35 7.83 -5.65
C ARG A 56 -9.20 6.82 -6.78
N SER A 57 -8.18 7.00 -7.61
CA SER A 57 -7.90 6.10 -8.74
C SER A 57 -7.45 4.72 -8.22
N GLU A 58 -6.59 4.70 -7.21
CA GLU A 58 -6.13 3.48 -6.56
C GLU A 58 -7.23 2.79 -5.75
N LEU A 59 -8.09 3.54 -5.07
CA LEU A 59 -9.26 3.01 -4.37
C LEU A 59 -10.25 2.37 -5.34
N MET A 60 -10.48 2.96 -6.51
CA MET A 60 -11.31 2.36 -7.56
C MET A 60 -10.71 1.03 -8.04
N LEU A 61 -9.40 1.01 -8.29
CA LEU A 61 -8.69 -0.19 -8.70
C LEU A 61 -8.73 -1.27 -7.60
N TRP A 62 -8.54 -0.88 -6.34
CA TRP A 62 -8.66 -1.74 -5.17
C TRP A 62 -10.09 -2.24 -4.93
N ARG A 63 -11.12 -1.45 -5.20
CA ARG A 63 -12.52 -1.92 -5.11
C ARG A 63 -12.83 -2.99 -6.16
N VAL A 64 -12.20 -2.94 -7.33
CA VAL A 64 -12.42 -3.90 -8.42
C VAL A 64 -11.64 -5.19 -8.20
N HIS A 65 -10.37 -5.10 -7.78
CA HIS A 65 -9.48 -6.25 -7.65
C HIS A 65 -9.28 -6.75 -6.20
N GLY A 66 -9.60 -5.93 -5.20
CA GLY A 66 -9.48 -6.25 -3.79
C GLY A 66 -8.05 -6.63 -3.37
N ASP A 67 -7.94 -7.70 -2.60
CA ASP A 67 -6.68 -8.24 -2.08
C ASP A 67 -5.80 -8.88 -3.17
N GLN A 68 -6.35 -9.18 -4.36
CA GLN A 68 -5.56 -9.71 -5.50
C GLN A 68 -4.56 -8.71 -6.07
N MET A 69 -4.67 -7.41 -5.74
CA MET A 69 -3.71 -6.38 -6.13
C MET A 69 -2.36 -6.49 -5.42
N PHE A 70 -2.31 -7.19 -4.28
CA PHE A 70 -1.11 -7.29 -3.44
C PHE A 70 -0.57 -8.73 -3.32
N GLY A 71 -1.16 -9.67 -4.08
CA GLY A 71 -0.79 -11.08 -4.11
C GLY A 71 0.33 -11.42 -5.09
#